data_AF-A0A4Q5WCM6-F1
#
_entry.id   AF-A0A4Q5WCM6-F1
#
_cell.length_a   1.000
_cell.length_b   1.000
_cell.length_c   1.000
_cell.angle_alpha   90.00
_cell.angle_beta   90.00
_cell.angle_gamma   90.00
#
_symmetry.space_group_name_H-M   'P 1'
#
loop_
_entity.id
_entity.type
_entity.pdbx_description
1 polymer ?
#
loop_
_entity_poly.entity_id
_entity_poly.type
_entity_poly.pdbx_seq_one_letter_code
_entity_poly.pdbx_strand_id
1 'polypeptide(L)'
;MRTLILTVFLLSALLSFAQPVKRYGQLQVRGTQLTDSKGTPVVLRGMSFGWHIWHPRYYNGAAVRWLAQDWQCGVVRAAMGIEPERGYKDDSATAVTKVEAVVRGAIDAGIYVIVDWHSHNINRAEAKAFFTTMAQKWGRYPNIIWEIFNEPDHES
;
A
#
# COMPACT_ATOMS: atom_id res chain seq x y z
N MET A 1 22.07 41.10 0.00
CA MET A 1 20.65 40.72 -0.22
C MET A 1 20.44 39.83 -1.44
N ARG A 2 21.02 40.09 -2.62
CA ARG A 2 20.85 39.23 -3.82
C ARG A 2 21.43 37.80 -3.68
N THR A 3 22.54 37.64 -2.98
CA THR A 3 23.20 36.33 -2.75
C THR A 3 22.47 35.45 -1.71
N LEU A 4 21.73 36.06 -0.78
CA LEU A 4 20.97 35.35 0.26
C LEU A 4 19.66 34.76 -0.28
N ILE A 5 19.08 35.39 -1.31
CA ILE A 5 17.84 34.93 -1.95
C ILE A 5 18.10 33.70 -2.84
N LEU A 6 19.27 33.60 -3.49
CA LEU A 6 19.63 32.43 -4.30
C LEU A 6 19.88 31.15 -3.47
N THR A 7 20.39 31.27 -2.24
CA THR A 7 20.67 30.12 -1.37
C THR A 7 19.40 29.49 -0.80
N VAL A 8 18.35 30.29 -0.56
CA VAL A 8 17.04 29.81 -0.07
C VAL A 8 16.25 29.07 -1.17
N PHE A 9 16.42 29.45 -2.44
CA PHE A 9 15.80 28.75 -3.57
C PHE A 9 16.48 27.43 -3.94
N LEU A 10 17.78 27.29 -3.69
CA LEU A 10 18.49 26.03 -3.96
C LEU A 10 18.19 24.95 -2.90
N LEU A 11 17.93 25.32 -1.65
CA LEU A 11 17.57 24.38 -0.57
C LEU A 11 16.14 23.85 -0.68
N SER A 12 15.19 24.63 -1.21
CA SER A 12 13.79 24.21 -1.37
C SER A 12 13.57 23.27 -2.56
N ALA A 13 14.47 23.27 -3.55
CA ALA A 13 14.44 22.32 -4.67
C ALA A 13 14.89 20.89 -4.30
N LEU A 14 15.63 20.74 -3.19
CA LEU A 14 16.19 19.44 -2.76
C LEU A 14 15.20 18.57 -1.96
N LEU A 15 14.01 19.08 -1.62
CA LEU A 15 12.98 18.37 -0.87
C LEU A 15 11.69 18.16 -1.68
N SER A 16 11.80 18.05 -3.01
CA SER A 16 10.69 17.57 -3.83
C SER A 16 10.51 16.08 -3.63
N PHE A 17 9.86 15.69 -2.53
CA PHE A 17 9.41 14.32 -2.32
C PHE A 17 8.49 13.94 -3.47
N ALA A 18 8.86 12.91 -4.22
CA ALA A 18 7.95 12.33 -5.20
C ALA A 18 6.70 11.87 -4.42
N GLN A 19 5.54 12.36 -4.83
CA GLN A 19 4.23 11.91 -4.33
C GLN A 19 3.59 11.12 -5.48
N PRO A 20 3.91 9.81 -5.63
CA PRO A 20 3.48 9.00 -6.78
C PRO A 20 2.00 9.12 -7.07
N VAL A 21 1.16 9.12 -6.03
CA VAL A 21 -0.29 9.18 -6.19
C VAL A 21 -0.74 10.54 -6.70
N LYS A 22 -0.13 11.64 -6.25
CA LYS A 22 -0.40 12.98 -6.79
C LYS A 22 0.04 13.10 -8.26
N ARG A 23 1.13 12.44 -8.63
CA ARG A 23 1.68 12.46 -9.99
C ARG A 23 0.86 11.61 -10.96
N TYR A 24 0.55 10.38 -10.58
CA TYR A 24 -0.06 9.38 -11.46
C TYR A 24 -1.60 9.32 -11.32
N GLY A 25 -2.14 9.61 -10.14
CA GLY A 25 -3.57 9.57 -9.86
C GLY A 25 -4.15 8.16 -9.88
N GLN A 26 -5.39 8.03 -10.33
CA GLN A 26 -6.06 6.73 -10.46
C GLN A 26 -5.38 5.89 -11.54
N LEU A 27 -4.78 4.77 -11.13
CA LEU A 27 -4.13 3.83 -12.04
C LEU A 27 -5.16 3.09 -12.90
N GLN A 28 -4.71 2.68 -14.09
CA GLN A 28 -5.48 1.95 -15.09
C GLN A 28 -4.60 0.89 -15.76
N VAL A 29 -5.20 -0.14 -16.33
CA VAL A 29 -4.51 -1.13 -17.16
C VAL A 29 -4.89 -0.92 -18.62
N ARG A 30 -3.89 -0.77 -19.49
CA ARG A 30 -4.06 -0.67 -20.96
C ARG A 30 -3.29 -1.78 -21.65
N GLY A 31 -4.01 -2.74 -22.22
CA GLY A 31 -3.39 -3.98 -22.69
C GLY A 31 -2.73 -4.71 -21.51
N THR A 32 -1.41 -4.85 -21.55
CA THR A 32 -0.60 -5.44 -20.47
C THR A 32 0.07 -4.42 -19.56
N GLN A 33 -0.05 -3.11 -19.87
CA GLN A 33 0.72 -2.07 -19.20
C GLN A 33 -0.11 -1.38 -18.11
N LEU A 34 0.46 -1.30 -16.90
CA LEU A 34 -0.02 -0.38 -15.87
C LEU A 34 0.25 1.06 -16.30
N THR A 35 -0.77 1.91 -16.22
CA THR A 35 -0.72 3.31 -16.65
C THR A 35 -1.30 4.23 -15.59
N ASP A 36 -0.90 5.50 -15.65
CA ASP A 36 -1.48 6.57 -14.87
C ASP A 36 -2.86 6.99 -15.39
N SER A 37 -3.49 7.95 -14.71
CA SER A 37 -4.80 8.51 -15.07
C SER A 37 -4.87 9.13 -16.47
N LYS A 38 -3.74 9.44 -17.10
CA LYS A 38 -3.61 10.00 -18.46
C LYS A 38 -3.21 8.95 -19.50
N GLY A 39 -3.03 7.70 -19.10
CA GLY A 39 -2.60 6.60 -19.98
C GLY A 39 -1.08 6.53 -20.19
N THR A 40 -0.28 7.23 -19.40
CA THR A 40 1.19 7.14 -19.47
C THR A 40 1.66 5.90 -18.71
N PRO A 41 2.60 5.09 -19.23
CA PRO A 41 3.12 3.92 -18.52
C PRO A 41 3.69 4.24 -17.14
N VAL A 42 3.38 3.39 -16.15
CA VAL A 42 3.82 3.50 -14.76
C VAL A 42 4.54 2.21 -14.34
N VAL A 43 5.62 2.36 -13.58
CA VAL A 43 6.28 1.27 -12.85
C VAL A 43 6.31 1.66 -11.38
N LEU A 44 5.65 0.86 -10.54
CA LEU A 44 5.71 1.00 -9.08
C LEU A 44 6.86 0.15 -8.54
N ARG A 45 7.60 0.68 -7.57
CA ARG A 45 8.72 0.00 -6.88
C ARG A 45 8.55 0.22 -5.39
N GLY A 46 8.80 -0.81 -4.59
CA GLY A 46 8.46 -0.75 -3.18
C GLY A 46 8.75 -2.03 -2.42
N MET A 47 8.21 -2.11 -1.21
CA MET A 47 8.44 -3.19 -0.26
C MET A 47 7.14 -3.81 0.24
N SER A 48 7.17 -5.12 0.48
CA SER A 48 6.15 -5.79 1.29
C SER A 48 6.54 -5.79 2.75
N PHE A 49 5.55 -5.57 3.60
CA PHE A 49 5.63 -6.06 4.97
C PHE A 49 5.56 -7.59 4.94
N GLY A 50 6.24 -8.26 5.87
CA GLY A 50 5.99 -9.68 6.14
C GLY A 50 4.68 -9.86 6.91
N TRP A 51 4.22 -11.10 7.05
CA TRP A 51 2.96 -11.46 7.72
C TRP A 51 2.69 -10.63 8.98
N HIS A 52 1.52 -9.98 9.04
CA HIS A 52 1.17 -9.10 10.15
C HIS A 52 1.21 -9.79 11.52
N ILE A 53 0.95 -11.09 11.59
CA ILE A 53 0.98 -11.91 12.80
C ILE A 53 2.39 -12.08 13.38
N TRP A 54 3.40 -12.24 12.52
CA TRP A 54 4.79 -12.48 12.93
C TRP A 54 5.60 -11.20 13.04
N HIS A 55 5.22 -10.17 12.28
CA HIS A 55 5.90 -8.87 12.26
C HIS A 55 4.99 -7.67 12.58
N PRO A 56 4.10 -7.75 13.59
CA PRO A 56 3.07 -6.73 13.84
C PRO A 56 3.62 -5.37 14.26
N ARG A 57 4.87 -5.31 14.71
CA ARG A 57 5.55 -4.08 15.15
C ARG A 57 5.76 -3.08 14.01
N TYR A 58 5.89 -3.55 12.77
CA TYR A 58 6.12 -2.68 11.62
C TYR A 58 4.83 -2.13 10.99
N TYR A 59 3.67 -2.70 11.31
CA TYR A 59 2.37 -2.24 10.78
C TYR A 59 1.91 -0.95 11.47
N ASN A 60 2.52 0.17 11.07
CA ASN A 60 2.22 1.50 11.57
C ASN A 60 2.61 2.57 10.55
N GLY A 61 2.04 3.78 10.68
CA GLY A 61 2.29 4.87 9.74
C GLY A 61 3.73 5.40 9.75
N ALA A 62 4.49 5.25 10.84
CA ALA A 62 5.88 5.70 10.89
C ALA A 62 6.80 4.84 10.02
N ALA A 63 6.61 3.51 10.03
CA ALA A 63 7.32 2.60 9.15
C ALA A 63 6.99 2.87 7.67
N VAL A 64 5.72 3.09 7.33
CA VAL A 64 5.32 3.45 5.96
C VAL A 64 5.97 4.76 5.52
N ARG A 65 5.97 5.77 6.38
CA ARG A 65 6.62 7.06 6.11
C ARG A 65 8.11 6.89 5.87
N TRP A 66 8.79 6.06 6.65
CA TRP A 66 10.20 5.76 6.46
C TRP A 66 10.47 5.10 5.10
N LEU A 67 9.68 4.09 4.74
CA LEU A 67 9.78 3.43 3.43
C LEU A 67 9.54 4.40 2.27
N ALA A 68 8.59 5.32 2.41
CA ALA A 68 8.30 6.34 1.40
C ALA A 68 9.44 7.37 1.28
N GLN A 69 10.00 7.84 2.40
CA GLN A 69 10.92 8.98 2.43
C GLN A 69 12.39 8.60 2.32
N ASP A 70 12.83 7.53 2.98
CA ASP A 70 14.22 7.11 2.98
C ASP A 70 14.47 6.14 1.82
N TRP A 71 13.62 5.12 1.70
CA TRP A 71 13.78 4.07 0.67
C TRP A 71 13.14 4.43 -0.67
N GLN A 72 12.47 5.59 -0.76
CA GLN A 72 11.83 6.09 -1.98
C GLN A 72 10.78 5.10 -2.55
N CYS A 73 10.09 4.35 -1.68
CA CYS A 73 9.05 3.42 -2.10
C CYS A 73 7.87 4.18 -2.71
N GLY A 74 7.48 3.82 -3.93
CA GLY A 74 6.27 4.31 -4.58
C GLY A 74 5.01 3.51 -4.24
N VAL A 75 5.19 2.31 -3.66
CA VAL A 75 4.15 1.40 -3.21
C VAL A 75 4.62 0.64 -1.96
N VAL A 76 3.71 0.29 -1.07
CA VAL A 76 3.94 -0.70 -0.01
C VAL A 76 2.90 -1.81 -0.06
N ARG A 77 3.20 -2.99 0.48
CA ARG A 77 2.24 -4.12 0.50
C ARG A 77 1.98 -4.59 1.93
N ALA A 78 0.71 -4.60 2.33
CA ALA A 78 0.24 -5.03 3.65
C ALA A 78 -0.19 -6.49 3.61
N ALA A 79 0.72 -7.42 3.92
CA ALA A 79 0.48 -8.86 3.92
C ALA A 79 -0.36 -9.32 5.13
N MET A 80 -1.67 -9.49 4.94
CA MET A 80 -2.57 -9.91 6.01
C MET A 80 -2.66 -11.43 6.07
N GLY A 81 -1.89 -12.05 6.96
CA GLY A 81 -2.02 -13.48 7.25
C GLY A 81 -3.44 -13.90 7.64
N ILE A 82 -3.91 -15.03 7.10
CA ILE A 82 -5.31 -15.45 7.20
C ILE A 82 -5.52 -16.60 8.19
N GLU A 83 -4.79 -17.69 8.03
CA GLU A 83 -5.06 -18.97 8.73
C GLU A 83 -4.30 -19.23 10.03
N PRO A 84 -3.01 -18.86 10.21
CA PRO A 84 -2.29 -19.18 11.44
C PRO A 84 -2.92 -18.50 12.67
N GLU A 85 -2.53 -18.93 13.87
CA GLU A 85 -2.97 -18.31 15.13
C GLU A 85 -2.80 -16.79 15.08
N ARG A 86 -3.83 -16.06 15.52
CA ARG A 86 -3.96 -14.60 15.45
C ARG A 86 -4.06 -14.01 14.04
N GLY A 87 -4.19 -14.85 13.01
CA GLY A 87 -4.51 -14.46 11.63
C GLY A 87 -5.95 -13.96 11.51
N TYR A 88 -6.34 -13.49 10.33
CA TYR A 88 -7.66 -12.89 10.12
C TYR A 88 -8.84 -13.80 10.54
N LYS A 89 -8.74 -15.12 10.35
CA LYS A 89 -9.82 -16.05 10.74
C LYS A 89 -9.96 -16.21 12.25
N ASP A 90 -8.89 -15.97 13.00
CA ASP A 90 -8.84 -16.09 14.45
C ASP A 90 -9.10 -14.74 15.14
N ASP A 91 -8.43 -13.67 14.69
CA ASP A 91 -8.56 -12.30 15.19
C ASP A 91 -8.64 -11.27 14.04
N SER A 92 -9.81 -11.23 13.40
CA SER A 92 -10.10 -10.29 12.31
C SER A 92 -9.96 -8.82 12.72
N ALA A 93 -10.28 -8.47 13.97
CA ALA A 93 -10.24 -7.10 14.45
C ALA A 93 -8.81 -6.56 14.49
N THR A 94 -7.87 -7.34 15.03
CA THR A 94 -6.44 -6.98 15.05
C THR A 94 -5.87 -6.97 13.63
N ALA A 95 -6.19 -7.99 12.82
CA ALA A 95 -5.71 -8.07 11.44
C ALA A 95 -6.11 -6.83 10.61
N VAL A 96 -7.40 -6.45 10.66
CA VAL A 96 -7.93 -5.25 9.98
C VAL A 96 -7.26 -3.99 10.54
N THR A 97 -7.15 -3.85 11.86
CA THR A 97 -6.51 -2.68 12.47
C THR A 97 -5.06 -2.49 11.97
N LYS A 98 -4.32 -3.58 11.82
CA LYS A 98 -2.93 -3.56 11.32
C LYS A 98 -2.87 -3.15 9.86
N VAL A 99 -3.70 -3.75 9.00
CA VAL A 99 -3.79 -3.38 7.58
C VAL A 99 -4.19 -1.92 7.41
N GLU A 100 -5.19 -1.45 8.16
CA GLU A 100 -5.66 -0.06 8.07
C GLU A 100 -4.61 0.96 8.54
N ALA A 101 -3.74 0.59 9.48
CA ALA A 101 -2.63 1.45 9.87
C ALA A 101 -1.65 1.66 8.70
N VAL A 102 -1.39 0.62 7.90
CA VAL A 102 -0.55 0.72 6.70
C VAL A 102 -1.27 1.48 5.59
N VAL A 103 -2.55 1.20 5.35
CA VAL A 103 -3.38 1.91 4.36
C VAL A 103 -3.41 3.41 4.64
N ARG A 104 -3.71 3.80 5.88
CA ARG A 104 -3.71 5.21 6.29
C ARG A 104 -2.34 5.83 6.13
N GLY A 105 -1.28 5.14 6.57
CA GLY A 105 0.10 5.60 6.40
C GLY A 105 0.47 5.84 4.92
N ALA A 106 0.01 4.98 4.01
CA ALA A 106 0.28 5.11 2.58
C ALA A 106 -0.49 6.28 1.95
N ILE A 107 -1.75 6.47 2.35
CA ILE A 107 -2.56 7.64 1.96
C ILE A 107 -1.89 8.93 2.43
N ASP A 108 -1.52 9.00 3.71
CA ASP A 108 -0.87 10.17 4.32
C ASP A 108 0.50 10.47 3.68
N ALA A 109 1.25 9.44 3.28
CA ALA A 109 2.54 9.56 2.61
C ALA A 109 2.43 9.78 1.09
N GLY A 110 1.23 9.72 0.51
CA GLY A 110 0.98 9.92 -0.93
C GLY A 110 1.56 8.84 -1.84
N ILE A 111 1.69 7.61 -1.34
CA ILE A 111 2.16 6.43 -2.08
C ILE A 111 1.02 5.41 -2.24
N TYR A 112 1.21 4.43 -3.13
CA TYR A 112 0.24 3.34 -3.31
C TYR A 112 0.37 2.29 -2.21
N VAL A 113 -0.69 1.52 -1.99
CA VAL A 113 -0.70 0.38 -1.06
C VAL A 113 -1.42 -0.81 -1.69
N ILE A 114 -0.77 -1.97 -1.64
CA ILE A 114 -1.39 -3.25 -1.95
C ILE A 114 -1.96 -3.82 -0.65
N VAL A 115 -3.26 -4.07 -0.64
CA VAL A 115 -3.95 -4.78 0.44
C VAL A 115 -4.07 -6.23 0.02
N ASP A 116 -3.32 -7.08 0.71
CA ASP A 116 -3.06 -8.45 0.31
C ASP A 116 -3.74 -9.45 1.25
N TRP A 117 -4.61 -10.27 0.67
CA TRP A 117 -5.18 -11.46 1.29
C TRP A 117 -4.13 -12.57 1.27
N HIS A 118 -3.29 -12.56 2.31
CA HIS A 118 -2.05 -13.33 2.37
C HIS A 118 -2.32 -14.77 2.81
N SER A 119 -2.88 -15.54 1.89
CA SER A 119 -3.44 -16.88 2.03
C SER A 119 -2.78 -17.81 1.03
N HIS A 120 -2.63 -19.08 1.41
CA HIS A 120 -2.41 -20.18 0.46
C HIS A 120 -3.73 -20.89 0.16
N ASN A 121 -4.68 -20.95 1.11
CA ASN A 121 -5.93 -21.69 0.92
C ASN A 121 -7.09 -20.84 0.34
N ILE A 122 -8.10 -21.50 -0.22
CA ILE A 122 -9.36 -20.86 -0.63
C ILE A 122 -10.21 -20.51 0.60
N ASN A 123 -10.43 -19.22 0.83
CA ASN A 123 -11.26 -18.68 1.93
C ASN A 123 -12.31 -17.69 1.38
N ARG A 124 -13.19 -18.18 0.49
CA ARG A 124 -14.02 -17.31 -0.36
C ARG A 124 -15.02 -16.44 0.41
N ALA A 125 -15.61 -16.95 1.48
CA ALA A 125 -16.62 -16.21 2.25
C ALA A 125 -15.97 -15.07 3.04
N GLU A 126 -14.85 -15.38 3.69
CA GLU A 126 -14.05 -14.46 4.50
C GLU A 126 -13.42 -13.37 3.63
N ALA A 127 -12.83 -13.75 2.49
CA ALA A 127 -12.26 -12.81 1.53
C ALA A 127 -13.33 -11.84 1.00
N LYS A 128 -14.52 -12.35 0.63
CA LYS A 128 -15.63 -11.48 0.20
C LYS A 128 -16.02 -10.49 1.28
N ALA A 129 -16.23 -10.95 2.52
CA ALA A 129 -16.61 -10.08 3.64
C ALA A 129 -15.55 -8.99 3.91
N PHE A 130 -14.27 -9.39 3.92
CA PHE A 130 -13.14 -8.49 4.11
C PHE A 130 -13.07 -7.43 3.00
N PHE A 131 -13.01 -7.84 1.73
CA PHE A 131 -12.85 -6.91 0.61
C PHE A 131 -14.08 -6.03 0.42
N THR A 132 -15.31 -6.50 0.69
CA THR A 132 -16.50 -5.65 0.69
C THR A 132 -16.35 -4.50 1.71
N THR A 133 -15.97 -4.82 2.94
CA THR A 133 -15.81 -3.83 4.01
C THR A 133 -14.69 -2.83 3.67
N MET A 134 -13.54 -3.34 3.23
CA MET A 134 -12.38 -2.52 2.89
C MET A 134 -12.64 -1.64 1.66
N ALA A 135 -13.34 -2.16 0.65
CA ALA A 135 -13.69 -1.39 -0.55
C ALA A 135 -14.70 -0.27 -0.25
N GLN A 136 -15.70 -0.51 0.60
CA GLN A 136 -16.64 0.53 1.03
C GLN A 136 -15.93 1.69 1.74
N LYS A 137 -14.93 1.37 2.57
CA LYS A 137 -14.22 2.37 3.38
C LYS A 137 -13.12 3.10 2.59
N TRP A 138 -12.34 2.36 1.80
CA TRP A 138 -11.09 2.84 1.20
C TRP A 138 -11.11 2.86 -0.35
N GLY A 139 -12.11 2.28 -1.01
CA GLY A 139 -12.13 2.12 -2.47
C GLY A 139 -12.18 3.43 -3.28
N ARG A 140 -12.49 4.56 -2.64
CA ARG A 140 -12.43 5.89 -3.28
C ARG A 140 -11.03 6.48 -3.39
N TYR A 141 -10.04 5.91 -2.69
CA TYR A 141 -8.68 6.43 -2.72
C TYR A 141 -7.91 5.78 -3.88
N PRO A 142 -7.27 6.58 -4.76
CA PRO A 142 -6.50 6.04 -5.87
C PRO A 142 -5.27 5.25 -5.42
N ASN A 143 -4.88 5.38 -4.14
CA ASN A 143 -3.75 4.68 -3.52
C ASN A 143 -3.93 3.16 -3.50
N ILE A 144 -5.16 2.65 -3.46
CA ILE A 144 -5.42 1.25 -3.09
C ILE A 144 -5.34 0.32 -4.29
N ILE A 145 -4.61 -0.77 -4.12
CA ILE A 145 -4.54 -1.92 -5.02
C ILE A 145 -4.98 -3.15 -4.22
N TRP A 146 -5.88 -3.95 -4.77
CA TRP A 146 -6.40 -5.15 -4.11
C TRP A 146 -5.69 -6.39 -4.66
N GLU A 147 -5.06 -7.17 -3.78
CA GLU A 147 -4.48 -8.47 -4.09
C GLU A 147 -5.31 -9.53 -3.38
N ILE A 148 -6.18 -10.19 -4.15
CA ILE A 148 -7.29 -10.99 -3.62
C ILE A 148 -6.88 -12.40 -3.17
N PHE A 149 -5.69 -12.85 -3.55
CA PHE A 149 -5.12 -14.14 -3.20
C PHE A 149 -3.62 -14.09 -3.46
N ASN A 150 -2.81 -14.19 -2.40
CA ASN A 150 -1.35 -14.14 -2.47
C ASN A 150 -0.76 -15.21 -3.41
N GLU A 151 -0.79 -16.49 -2.99
CA GLU A 151 -0.06 -17.56 -3.66
C GLU A 151 -0.86 -18.87 -3.58
N PRO A 152 -1.82 -19.08 -4.50
CA PRO A 152 -2.44 -20.39 -4.68
C PRO A 152 -1.37 -21.41 -5.10
N ASP A 153 -1.45 -22.63 -4.59
CA ASP A 153 -0.54 -23.74 -4.93
C ASP A 153 -1.25 -24.85 -5.73
N HIS A 154 -2.17 -25.55 -5.10
CA HIS A 154 -2.85 -26.75 -5.55
C HIS A 154 -4.37 -26.65 -5.33
N GLU A 155 -4.84 -25.51 -4.82
CA GLU A 155 -6.25 -25.25 -4.58
C GLU A 155 -7.04 -25.05 -5.88
N SER A 156 -8.27 -25.57 -5.91
CA SER A 156 -9.20 -25.52 -7.04
C SER A 156 -10.57 -24.97 -6.65
#